data_AF-A0A922G048-F1
#
_entry.id   AF-A0A922G048-F1
#
_cell.length_a   1.000
_cell.length_b   1.000
_cell.length_c   1.000
_cell.angle_alpha   90.00
_cell.angle_beta   90.00
_cell.angle_gamma   90.00
#
_symmetry.space_group_name_H-M   'P 1'
#
loop_
_entity.id
_entity.type
_entity.pdbx_description
1 polymer ?
#
loop_
_entity_poly.entity_id
_entity_poly.type
_entity_poly.pdbx_seq_one_letter_code
_entity_poly.pdbx_strand_id
1 'polypeptide(L)'
;MQEERSKETFGSSDPKRRKLVSKVWNDFYKVEIDGEIKAVCKNCNKEFNGSSKNGTTHLKNHLSRCPVTKDAETHKKKVKSTHLETTDVGGDFLFENERSRLDLARMITKHGYPLDMPEHEYFQTFVKNLQPRFKLCSQDTLKADILRVYKEEKEKLYKYLGTLSCHFSLMMEFWTCHRMKNVHCCFVVQFLEDGPILKKKILALKKVDDTRDQAGTFLFEKVKTLLEEWNIDKKLCSITLRSSDSNDKMVKSLKSLLSKQTNCQLPLFEHFFHIHCIRYIIDLLFQDGLNEMVGFLDKTRNTIRYINEASPRWELKFQHILEQHNFRGKYGTIFEDVSTRWDSTFLLLESAMELRELFSGLDTTDCEFMNLNPHEDEWNMADTVYKTLKCLYDTICDFSGFKCRTANVYLVKVCDIFLMLLELQESSHKSICLMADKMKEKVVSYCGKCKTVLAIAAILDPQLKLDLVKSAFELLFGGDEAVIILEDIRKILYNVFDNYATELGVHESHSFSSTSRMINMWHQSKLQNSATSPRDELDRYLGGGGH
;
A
#
# COMPACT_ATOMS: atom_id res chain seq x y z
N MET A 1 30.35 48.97 -34.33
CA MET A 1 31.37 50.00 -34.04
C MET A 1 30.92 50.74 -32.79
N GLN A 2 31.84 50.99 -31.85
CA GLN A 2 31.68 51.40 -30.44
C GLN A 2 31.35 50.21 -29.50
N GLU A 3 32.35 49.46 -29.05
CA GLU A 3 33.35 49.72 -27.98
C GLU A 3 32.95 48.99 -26.69
N GLU A 4 33.59 47.84 -26.46
CA GLU A 4 33.53 47.09 -25.21
C GLU A 4 34.15 47.94 -24.09
N ARG A 5 33.32 48.44 -23.18
CA ARG A 5 33.81 49.01 -21.92
C ARG A 5 33.90 47.89 -20.88
N SER A 6 35.13 47.50 -20.59
CA SER A 6 35.55 46.50 -19.60
C SER A 6 34.88 46.76 -18.24
N LYS A 7 34.21 45.73 -17.70
CA LYS A 7 33.71 45.71 -16.32
C LYS A 7 34.83 45.24 -15.40
N GLU A 8 35.61 46.18 -14.86
CA GLU A 8 36.50 45.88 -13.73
C GLU A 8 35.68 45.84 -12.43
N THR A 9 35.58 44.65 -11.86
CA THR A 9 35.14 44.43 -10.48
C THR A 9 36.25 44.87 -9.53
N PHE A 10 36.07 45.98 -8.82
CA PHE A 10 37.01 46.44 -7.81
C PHE A 10 36.98 45.52 -6.57
N GLY A 11 38.14 44.92 -6.28
CA GLY A 11 38.45 44.26 -5.01
C GLY A 11 38.53 45.25 -3.86
N SER A 12 38.11 44.80 -2.67
CA SER A 12 38.05 45.61 -1.45
C SER A 12 39.22 45.30 -0.51
N SER A 13 40.19 46.20 -0.45
CA SER A 13 40.90 46.56 0.78
C SER A 13 40.54 48.01 1.16
N ASP A 14 40.22 48.22 2.44
CA ASP A 14 39.54 49.35 3.14
C ASP A 14 40.06 50.80 2.84
N PRO A 15 39.31 51.92 3.12
CA PRO A 15 38.52 52.17 4.34
C PRO A 15 37.09 52.77 4.19
N LYS A 16 36.17 52.34 5.07
CA LYS A 16 34.91 53.02 5.54
C LYS A 16 34.17 53.94 4.54
N ARG A 17 33.51 53.38 3.53
CA ARG A 17 32.48 54.09 2.72
C ARG A 17 31.13 54.11 3.47
N ARG A 18 30.54 55.29 3.66
CA ARG A 18 29.21 55.46 4.30
C ARG A 18 28.16 54.61 3.57
N LYS A 19 27.40 53.79 4.32
CA LYS A 19 26.28 52.99 3.77
C LYS A 19 25.29 53.90 3.04
N LEU A 20 24.90 53.49 1.84
CA LEU A 20 23.87 54.18 1.06
C LEU A 20 22.51 53.95 1.73
N VAL A 21 21.89 55.00 2.27
CA VAL A 21 20.70 54.88 3.14
C VAL A 21 19.37 54.94 2.35
N SER A 22 19.39 55.49 1.13
CA SER A 22 18.19 55.69 0.31
C SER A 22 17.83 54.43 -0.49
N LYS A 23 16.57 53.98 -0.41
CA LYS A 23 16.07 52.78 -1.13
C LYS A 23 16.25 52.84 -2.66
N VAL A 24 16.39 54.03 -3.25
CA VAL A 24 16.61 54.19 -4.70
C VAL A 24 17.86 53.47 -5.20
N TRP A 25 18.84 53.21 -4.33
CA TRP A 25 20.08 52.51 -4.72
C TRP A 25 19.86 51.00 -5.00
N ASN A 26 18.67 50.46 -4.73
CA ASN A 26 18.31 49.11 -5.20
C ASN A 26 18.20 49.07 -6.74
N ASP A 27 17.80 50.17 -7.37
CA ASP A 27 17.52 50.26 -8.81
C ASP A 27 18.62 50.98 -9.61
N PHE A 28 19.71 51.37 -8.94
CA PHE A 28 20.86 52.05 -9.55
C PHE A 28 22.18 51.41 -9.09
N TYR A 29 23.21 51.47 -9.92
CA TYR A 29 24.59 51.20 -9.50
C TYR A 29 25.42 52.49 -9.59
N LYS A 30 26.43 52.61 -8.72
CA LYS A 30 27.39 53.72 -8.78
C LYS A 30 28.61 53.28 -9.58
N VAL A 31 29.04 54.16 -10.49
CA VAL A 31 30.26 54.01 -11.27
C VAL A 31 31.01 55.33 -11.26
N GLU A 32 32.33 55.24 -11.21
CA GLU A 32 33.21 56.40 -11.36
C GLU A 32 33.60 56.49 -12.83
N ILE A 33 33.24 57.60 -13.47
CA ILE A 33 33.51 57.86 -14.88
C ILE A 33 34.20 59.22 -14.93
N ASP A 34 35.44 59.25 -15.45
CA ASP A 34 36.26 60.46 -15.62
C ASP A 34 36.44 61.27 -14.31
N GLY A 35 36.59 60.57 -13.18
CA GLY A 35 36.77 61.18 -11.86
C GLY A 35 35.49 61.68 -11.19
N GLU A 36 34.32 61.52 -11.84
CA GLU A 36 33.01 61.83 -11.27
C GLU A 36 32.20 60.57 -10.91
N ILE A 37 31.59 60.58 -9.72
CA ILE A 37 30.67 59.52 -9.30
C ILE A 37 29.32 59.71 -9.99
N LYS A 38 28.97 58.79 -10.89
CA LYS A 38 27.65 58.70 -11.54
C LYS A 38 26.79 57.60 -10.93
N ALA A 39 25.48 57.76 -11.05
CA ALA A 39 24.46 56.79 -10.70
C ALA A 39 23.76 56.35 -11.99
N VAL A 40 23.83 55.06 -12.32
CA VAL A 40 23.30 54.53 -13.58
C VAL A 40 22.09 53.64 -13.28
N CYS A 41 20.97 53.92 -13.94
CA CYS A 41 19.73 53.16 -13.73
C CYS A 41 19.89 51.73 -14.26
N LYS A 42 19.58 50.72 -13.44
CA LYS A 42 19.67 49.30 -13.84
C LYS A 42 18.72 48.92 -14.97
N ASN A 43 17.63 49.66 -15.16
CA ASN A 43 16.56 49.30 -16.09
C ASN A 43 16.73 49.95 -17.47
N CYS A 44 17.18 51.21 -17.53
CA CYS A 44 17.34 51.94 -18.80
C CYS A 44 18.77 52.38 -19.10
N ASN A 45 19.74 52.08 -18.22
CA ASN A 45 21.14 52.48 -18.31
C ASN A 45 21.39 53.99 -18.45
N LYS A 46 20.41 54.85 -18.15
CA LYS A 46 20.60 56.31 -18.15
C LYS A 46 21.43 56.75 -16.95
N GLU A 47 22.40 57.62 -17.20
CA GLU A 47 23.35 58.12 -16.21
C GLU A 47 22.84 59.40 -15.53
N PHE A 48 23.08 59.48 -14.22
CA PHE A 48 22.72 60.61 -13.37
C PHE A 48 23.89 60.95 -12.45
N ASN A 49 23.85 62.11 -11.80
CA ASN A 49 24.84 62.46 -10.78
C ASN A 49 24.67 61.54 -9.56
N GLY A 50 25.77 60.88 -9.14
CA GLY A 50 25.82 59.93 -8.02
C GLY A 50 26.62 60.43 -6.81
N SER A 51 26.99 61.71 -6.80
CA SER A 51 27.70 62.34 -5.68
C SER A 51 26.89 62.26 -4.39
N SER A 52 27.54 61.92 -3.29
CA SER A 52 26.92 61.88 -1.96
C SER A 52 26.56 63.26 -1.42
N LYS A 53 27.02 64.34 -2.06
CA LYS A 53 26.66 65.73 -1.73
C LYS A 53 25.29 66.13 -2.29
N ASN A 54 24.76 65.39 -3.27
CA ASN A 54 23.47 65.65 -3.90
C ASN A 54 22.40 64.71 -3.33
N GLY A 55 21.20 65.24 -3.07
CA GLY A 55 20.05 64.44 -2.63
C GLY A 55 19.62 63.41 -3.70
N THR A 56 18.79 62.43 -3.32
CA THR A 56 18.39 61.32 -4.21
C THR A 56 17.05 61.53 -4.94
N THR A 57 16.46 62.73 -4.82
CA THR A 57 15.12 63.05 -5.35
C THR A 57 15.06 62.94 -6.87
N HIS A 58 16.10 63.35 -7.62
CA HIS A 58 16.14 63.22 -9.08
C HIS A 58 16.15 61.76 -9.54
N LEU A 59 16.83 60.87 -8.80
CA LEU A 59 16.85 59.43 -9.05
C LEU A 59 15.46 58.81 -8.81
N LYS A 60 14.79 59.22 -7.72
CA LYS A 60 13.43 58.78 -7.40
C LYS A 60 12.42 59.23 -8.47
N ASN A 61 12.53 60.48 -8.91
CA ASN A 61 11.69 61.02 -9.99
C ASN A 61 11.92 60.28 -11.30
N HIS A 62 13.16 59.91 -11.61
CA HIS A 62 13.45 59.08 -12.78
C HIS A 62 12.77 57.71 -12.70
N LEU A 63 12.83 56.99 -11.56
CA LEU A 63 12.17 55.68 -11.42
C LEU A 63 10.67 55.74 -11.70
N SER A 64 9.99 56.80 -11.25
CA SER A 64 8.56 56.98 -11.52
C SER A 64 8.20 57.21 -13.00
N ARG A 65 9.20 57.53 -13.84
CA ARG A 65 9.04 57.86 -15.26
C ARG A 65 9.95 57.02 -16.16
N CYS A 66 10.60 55.99 -15.61
CA CYS A 66 11.55 55.19 -16.37
C CYS A 66 10.76 54.41 -17.43
N PRO A 67 11.15 54.49 -18.72
CA PRO A 67 10.36 53.92 -19.83
C PRO A 67 10.10 52.42 -19.67
N VAL A 68 11.14 51.68 -19.26
CA VAL A 68 11.14 50.22 -19.11
C VAL A 68 10.24 49.74 -17.96
N THR A 69 10.03 50.56 -16.93
CA THR A 69 9.13 50.24 -15.81
C THR A 69 7.66 50.51 -16.10
N LYS A 70 7.35 51.44 -17.01
CA LYS A 70 5.96 51.68 -17.43
C LYS A 70 5.43 50.57 -18.34
N ASP A 71 6.27 50.02 -19.22
CA ASP A 71 5.87 48.89 -20.07
C ASP A 71 5.57 47.61 -19.26
N ALA A 72 6.24 47.42 -18.12
CA ALA A 72 5.99 46.31 -17.20
C ALA A 72 4.64 46.42 -16.45
N GLU A 73 4.10 47.62 -16.25
CA GLU A 73 2.79 47.82 -15.61
C GLU A 73 1.61 47.58 -16.58
N THR A 74 1.77 47.87 -17.87
CA THR A 74 0.72 47.66 -18.89
C THR A 74 0.40 46.19 -19.17
N HIS A 75 1.31 45.27 -18.86
CA HIS A 75 1.06 43.82 -18.97
C HIS A 75 0.41 43.19 -17.72
N LYS A 76 0.17 43.95 -16.63
CA LYS A 76 -0.56 43.50 -15.44
C LYS A 76 -2.08 43.69 -15.55
N LYS A 77 -2.71 43.32 -16.68
CA LYS A 77 -4.17 43.14 -16.71
C LYS A 77 -4.53 41.82 -16.02
N LYS A 78 -4.96 41.96 -14.76
CA LYS A 78 -5.61 41.02 -13.84
C LYS A 78 -6.27 39.80 -14.51
N VAL A 79 -5.76 38.61 -14.22
CA VAL A 79 -6.60 37.40 -14.09
C VAL A 79 -7.05 37.36 -12.62
N LYS A 80 -8.35 37.53 -12.36
CA LYS A 80 -8.92 37.31 -11.03
C LYS A 80 -9.01 35.80 -10.83
N SER A 81 -8.18 35.27 -9.92
CA SER A 81 -8.28 33.88 -9.45
C SER A 81 -9.58 33.71 -8.68
N THR A 82 -10.39 32.72 -9.07
CA THR A 82 -11.46 32.18 -8.23
C THR A 82 -10.84 31.46 -7.05
N HIS A 83 -11.31 31.78 -5.85
CA HIS A 83 -10.89 31.20 -4.57
C HIS A 83 -10.80 29.66 -4.63
N LEU A 84 -9.58 29.16 -4.73
CA LEU A 84 -9.18 27.92 -4.09
C LEU A 84 -8.04 28.26 -3.14
N GLU A 85 -8.12 27.73 -1.92
CA GLU A 85 -7.15 27.86 -0.85
C GLU A 85 -5.78 27.30 -1.29
N THR A 86 -5.01 28.11 -1.99
CA THR A 86 -3.57 27.92 -2.12
C THR A 86 -2.90 29.07 -1.38
N THR A 87 -2.03 28.70 -0.45
CA THR A 87 -1.18 29.59 0.32
C THR A 87 -0.51 30.63 -0.58
N ASP A 88 -0.99 31.87 -0.45
CA ASP A 88 -0.29 33.13 -0.71
C ASP A 88 0.68 33.15 -1.91
N VAL A 89 0.13 33.19 -3.13
CA VAL A 89 0.90 33.57 -4.34
C VAL A 89 0.95 35.11 -4.42
N GLY A 90 1.61 35.71 -3.43
CA GLY A 90 1.84 37.16 -3.31
C GLY A 90 3.31 37.57 -3.42
N GLY A 91 4.21 36.65 -3.79
CA GLY A 91 5.64 36.90 -4.02
C GLY A 91 6.04 36.82 -5.49
N ASP A 92 7.21 37.38 -5.83
CA ASP A 92 7.82 37.24 -7.17
C ASP A 92 7.98 35.75 -7.54
N PHE A 93 7.09 35.24 -8.38
CA PHE A 93 7.14 33.87 -8.86
C PHE A 93 8.29 33.68 -9.86
N LEU A 94 9.37 33.01 -9.42
CA LEU A 94 10.47 32.58 -10.27
C LEU A 94 10.13 31.21 -10.87
N PHE A 95 9.92 31.17 -12.18
CA PHE A 95 9.69 29.92 -12.90
C PHE A 95 10.97 29.09 -13.04
N GLU A 96 10.95 27.88 -12.49
CA GLU A 96 12.03 26.90 -12.58
C GLU A 96 11.59 25.69 -13.43
N ASN A 97 12.20 25.53 -14.60
CA ASN A 97 11.83 24.47 -15.55
C ASN A 97 12.03 23.06 -14.96
N GLU A 98 13.14 22.85 -14.25
CA GLU A 98 13.47 21.55 -13.65
C GLU A 98 12.47 21.12 -12.58
N ARG A 99 12.07 22.05 -11.70
CA ARG A 99 11.07 21.79 -10.65
C ARG A 99 9.74 21.36 -11.26
N SER A 100 9.25 22.10 -12.26
CA SER A 100 8.01 21.75 -12.96
C SER A 100 8.10 20.40 -13.68
N ARG A 101 9.28 20.02 -14.20
CA ARG A 101 9.49 18.69 -14.81
C ARG A 101 9.43 17.56 -13.78
N LEU A 102 10.03 17.77 -12.61
CA LEU A 102 9.95 16.81 -11.51
C LEU A 102 8.51 16.69 -10.97
N ASP A 103 7.77 17.79 -10.90
CA ASP A 103 6.36 17.78 -10.52
C ASP A 103 5.49 17.03 -11.55
N LEU A 104 5.78 17.17 -12.85
CA LEU A 104 5.16 16.35 -13.90
C LEU A 104 5.45 14.85 -13.71
N ALA A 105 6.70 14.47 -13.42
CA ALA A 105 7.06 13.08 -13.13
C ALA A 105 6.34 12.54 -11.88
N ARG A 106 6.22 13.35 -10.82
CA ARG A 106 5.46 13.01 -9.61
C ARG A 106 3.98 12.83 -9.92
N MET A 107 3.39 13.72 -10.72
CA MET A 107 1.99 13.65 -11.14
C MET A 107 1.71 12.36 -11.91
N ILE A 108 2.54 12.06 -12.92
CA ILE A 108 2.42 10.85 -13.74
C ILE A 108 2.52 9.60 -12.88
N THR A 109 3.50 9.55 -11.97
CA THR A 109 3.71 8.41 -11.07
C THR A 109 2.55 8.25 -10.06
N LYS A 110 2.09 9.35 -9.47
CA LYS A 110 1.07 9.35 -8.41
C LYS A 110 -0.32 8.99 -8.93
N HIS A 111 -0.65 9.46 -10.13
CA HIS A 111 -1.98 9.31 -10.72
C HIS A 111 -2.05 8.20 -11.77
N GLY A 112 -0.91 7.56 -12.10
CA GLY A 112 -0.86 6.49 -13.09
C GLY A 112 -1.18 6.97 -14.50
N TYR A 113 -0.80 8.21 -14.83
CA TYR A 113 -1.03 8.74 -16.17
C TYR A 113 -0.11 8.07 -17.21
N PRO A 114 -0.53 8.01 -18.48
CA PRO A 114 0.30 7.51 -19.57
C PRO A 114 1.64 8.26 -19.69
N LEU A 115 2.72 7.55 -20.01
CA LEU A 115 4.06 8.15 -20.14
C LEU A 115 4.22 9.04 -21.38
N ASP A 116 3.38 8.84 -22.38
CA ASP A 116 3.27 9.62 -23.62
C ASP A 116 2.38 10.85 -23.48
N MET A 117 1.73 11.07 -22.33
CA MET A 117 0.91 12.26 -22.07
C MET A 117 1.63 13.60 -22.41
N PRO A 118 2.94 13.80 -22.12
CA PRO A 118 3.65 15.03 -22.51
C PRO A 118 3.73 15.26 -24.02
N GLU A 119 3.55 14.21 -24.82
CA GLU A 119 3.64 14.21 -26.28
C GLU A 119 2.26 14.44 -26.95
N HIS A 120 1.16 14.41 -26.17
CA HIS A 120 -0.18 14.66 -26.69
C HIS A 120 -0.37 16.14 -27.10
N GLU A 121 -0.84 16.39 -28.32
CA GLU A 121 -1.00 17.72 -28.92
C GLU A 121 -1.78 18.71 -28.04
N TYR A 122 -2.95 18.30 -27.54
CA TYR A 122 -3.79 19.17 -26.72
C TYR A 122 -3.21 19.39 -25.33
N PHE A 123 -2.45 18.43 -24.78
CA PHE A 123 -1.73 18.64 -23.52
C PHE A 123 -0.60 19.65 -23.70
N GLN A 124 0.15 19.57 -24.80
CA GLN A 124 1.17 20.54 -25.14
C GLN A 124 0.60 21.95 -25.29
N THR A 125 -0.53 22.07 -25.99
CA THR A 125 -1.25 23.33 -26.16
C THR A 125 -1.71 23.91 -24.82
N PHE A 126 -2.31 23.08 -23.97
CA PHE A 126 -2.76 23.45 -22.63
C PHE A 126 -1.59 23.98 -21.76
N VAL A 127 -0.50 23.23 -21.66
CA VAL A 127 0.66 23.61 -20.83
C VAL A 127 1.35 24.87 -21.37
N LYS A 128 1.47 25.00 -22.70
CA LYS A 128 2.04 26.20 -23.34
C LYS A 128 1.21 27.46 -23.05
N ASN A 129 -0.12 27.34 -22.99
CA ASN A 129 -1.00 28.44 -22.63
C ASN A 129 -0.90 28.83 -21.14
N LEU A 130 -0.64 27.86 -20.25
CA LEU A 130 -0.43 28.13 -18.82
C LEU A 130 0.95 28.73 -18.53
N GLN A 131 2.01 28.17 -19.13
CA GLN A 131 3.38 28.61 -18.93
C GLN A 131 4.22 28.39 -20.20
N PRO A 132 4.33 29.40 -21.09
CA PRO A 132 5.03 29.28 -22.37
C PRO A 132 6.53 28.96 -22.25
N ARG A 133 7.16 29.23 -21.09
CA ARG A 133 8.58 28.94 -20.85
C ARG A 133 8.84 27.50 -20.43
N PHE A 134 7.81 26.73 -20.10
CA PHE A 134 7.96 25.32 -19.76
C PHE A 134 8.20 24.50 -21.02
N LYS A 135 9.32 23.78 -21.03
CA LYS A 135 9.70 22.88 -22.11
C LYS A 135 9.24 21.49 -21.72
N LEU A 136 8.24 20.98 -22.44
CA LEU A 136 7.83 19.59 -22.31
C LEU A 136 8.99 18.67 -22.71
N CYS A 137 9.09 17.56 -22.00
CA CYS A 137 10.15 16.60 -22.14
C CYS A 137 9.69 15.41 -22.99
N SER A 138 10.63 14.74 -23.66
CA SER A 138 10.34 13.46 -24.33
C SER A 138 9.98 12.38 -23.30
N GLN A 139 9.35 11.30 -23.76
CA GLN A 139 9.08 10.14 -22.93
C GLN A 139 10.34 9.60 -22.22
N ASP A 140 11.49 9.55 -22.90
CA ASP A 140 12.74 9.06 -22.30
C ASP A 140 13.29 9.99 -21.23
N THR A 141 13.17 11.29 -21.45
CA THR A 141 13.54 12.29 -20.44
C THR A 141 12.63 12.19 -19.22
N LEU A 142 11.34 11.99 -19.43
CA LEU A 142 10.38 11.75 -18.35
C LEU A 142 10.71 10.48 -17.57
N LYS A 143 11.03 9.36 -18.25
CA LYS A 143 11.47 8.12 -17.58
C LYS A 143 12.70 8.37 -16.69
N ALA A 144 13.68 9.15 -17.17
CA ALA A 144 14.85 9.53 -16.39
C ALA A 144 14.47 10.39 -15.16
N ASP A 145 13.57 11.36 -15.33
CA ASP A 145 13.04 12.17 -14.23
C ASP A 145 12.28 11.32 -13.20
N ILE A 146 11.46 10.35 -13.62
CA ILE A 146 10.78 9.40 -12.73
C ILE A 146 11.80 8.60 -11.92
N LEU A 147 12.87 8.09 -12.55
CA LEU A 147 13.94 7.37 -11.85
C LEU A 147 14.69 8.27 -10.86
N ARG A 148 14.87 9.55 -11.18
CA ARG A 148 15.45 10.53 -10.26
C ARG A 148 14.55 10.76 -9.05
N VAL A 149 13.27 11.03 -9.27
CA VAL A 149 12.26 11.15 -8.19
C VAL A 149 12.27 9.90 -7.31
N TYR A 150 12.28 8.71 -7.91
CA TYR A 150 12.35 7.46 -7.15
C TYR A 150 13.60 7.39 -6.26
N LYS A 151 14.79 7.75 -6.77
CA LYS A 151 16.03 7.76 -5.98
C LYS A 151 15.95 8.75 -4.80
N GLU A 152 15.44 9.96 -5.05
CA GLU A 152 15.25 10.97 -4.00
C GLU A 152 14.28 10.49 -2.91
N GLU A 153 13.12 9.95 -3.30
CA GLU A 153 12.12 9.44 -2.36
C GLU A 153 12.59 8.19 -1.63
N LYS A 154 13.37 7.32 -2.31
CA LYS A 154 14.01 6.15 -1.67
C LYS A 154 15.00 6.59 -0.59
N GLU A 155 15.83 7.60 -0.85
CA GLU A 155 16.78 8.11 0.13
C GLU A 155 16.07 8.75 1.33
N LYS A 156 15.00 9.53 1.08
CA LYS A 156 14.16 10.08 2.16
C LYS A 156 13.56 8.97 3.02
N LEU A 157 13.01 7.93 2.39
CA LEU A 157 12.42 6.80 3.10
C LEU A 157 13.49 6.01 3.88
N TYR A 158 14.67 5.79 3.30
CA TYR A 158 15.79 5.12 3.97
C TYR A 158 16.19 5.87 5.25
N LYS A 159 16.39 7.19 5.16
CA LYS A 159 16.71 8.04 6.32
C LYS A 159 15.59 7.97 7.36
N TYR A 160 14.34 8.10 6.93
CA TYR A 160 13.17 8.02 7.80
C TYR A 160 13.10 6.68 8.57
N LEU A 161 13.23 5.53 7.89
CA LEU A 161 13.24 4.22 8.55
C LEU A 161 14.41 4.09 9.54
N GLY A 162 15.56 4.69 9.24
CA GLY A 162 16.71 4.73 10.14
C GLY A 162 16.46 5.48 11.45
N THR A 163 15.58 6.49 11.45
CA THR A 163 15.22 7.26 12.66
C THR A 163 14.28 6.51 13.61
N LEU A 164 13.57 5.50 13.12
CA LEU A 164 12.56 4.79 13.92
C LEU A 164 13.22 3.81 14.89
N SER A 165 12.78 3.80 16.14
CA SER A 165 13.19 2.81 17.16
C SER A 165 12.37 1.52 17.12
N CYS A 166 11.26 1.49 16.38
CA CYS A 166 10.35 0.36 16.31
C CYS A 166 10.93 -0.83 15.53
N HIS A 167 10.29 -1.99 15.72
CA HIS A 167 10.53 -3.17 14.92
C HIS A 167 9.72 -3.16 13.63
N PHE A 168 10.20 -3.91 12.63
CA PHE A 168 9.61 -4.00 11.31
C PHE A 168 9.07 -5.42 11.04
N SER A 169 7.90 -5.50 10.42
CA SER A 169 7.38 -6.72 9.81
C SER A 169 7.53 -6.63 8.29
N LEU A 170 8.09 -7.66 7.66
CA LEU A 170 8.21 -7.73 6.20
C LEU A 170 7.09 -8.58 5.61
N MET A 171 6.27 -8.00 4.76
CA MET A 171 5.29 -8.72 3.96
C MET A 171 5.83 -8.94 2.55
N MET A 172 5.72 -10.18 2.06
CA MET A 172 6.12 -10.58 0.71
C MET A 172 4.89 -11.05 -0.06
N GLU A 173 4.52 -10.27 -1.07
CA GLU A 173 3.36 -10.54 -1.90
C GLU A 173 3.80 -10.91 -3.31
N PHE A 174 3.28 -12.03 -3.82
CA PHE A 174 3.74 -12.58 -5.08
C PHE A 174 2.68 -12.51 -6.15
N TRP A 175 3.12 -12.18 -7.36
CA TRP A 175 2.28 -11.98 -8.54
C TRP A 175 2.86 -12.77 -9.70
N THR A 176 2.03 -13.59 -10.34
CA THR A 176 2.43 -14.30 -11.56
C THR A 176 1.92 -13.53 -12.77
N CYS A 177 2.84 -13.06 -13.62
CA CYS A 177 2.48 -12.56 -14.93
C CYS A 177 2.31 -13.76 -15.87
N HIS A 178 1.07 -14.26 -16.00
CA HIS A 178 0.79 -15.47 -16.78
C HIS A 178 1.24 -15.38 -18.24
N ARG A 179 1.08 -14.21 -18.89
CA ARG A 179 1.52 -13.99 -20.28
C ARG A 179 3.02 -14.13 -20.47
N MET A 180 3.80 -13.66 -19.49
CA MET A 180 5.26 -13.64 -19.56
C MET A 180 5.91 -14.80 -18.79
N LYS A 181 5.12 -15.64 -18.12
CA LYS A 181 5.54 -16.72 -17.21
C LYS A 181 6.52 -16.29 -16.11
N ASN A 182 6.47 -15.02 -15.71
CA ASN A 182 7.38 -14.46 -14.72
C ASN A 182 6.69 -14.29 -13.37
N VAL A 183 7.39 -14.58 -12.28
CA VAL A 183 6.90 -14.32 -10.91
C VAL A 183 7.57 -13.07 -10.37
N HIS A 184 6.78 -12.14 -9.87
CA HIS A 184 7.25 -10.93 -9.19
C HIS A 184 6.92 -11.04 -7.69
N CYS A 185 7.76 -10.44 -6.87
CA CYS A 185 7.53 -10.28 -5.44
C CYS A 185 7.60 -8.80 -5.08
N CYS A 186 6.53 -8.31 -4.47
CA CYS A 186 6.49 -7.01 -3.81
C CYS A 186 6.90 -7.19 -2.35
N PHE A 187 7.83 -6.37 -1.89
CA PHE A 187 8.32 -6.36 -0.53
C PHE A 187 7.77 -5.11 0.17
N VAL A 188 7.00 -5.32 1.23
CA VAL A 188 6.33 -4.25 1.96
C VAL A 188 6.74 -4.31 3.41
N VAL A 189 7.29 -3.23 3.94
CA VAL A 189 7.57 -3.13 5.37
C VAL A 189 6.36 -2.52 6.10
N GLN A 190 6.04 -3.08 7.26
CA GLN A 190 4.98 -2.64 8.14
C GLN A 190 5.54 -2.35 9.53
N PHE A 191 5.09 -1.27 10.15
CA PHE A 191 5.54 -0.85 11.47
C PHE A 191 4.54 0.11 12.14
N LEU A 192 4.68 0.27 13.45
CA LEU A 192 3.92 1.23 14.24
C LEU A 192 4.77 2.48 14.46
N GLU A 193 4.19 3.64 14.16
CA GLU A 193 4.79 4.96 14.44
C GLU A 193 4.14 5.52 15.71
N ASP A 194 4.96 6.04 16.65
CA ASP A 194 4.59 6.62 17.96
C ASP A 194 3.07 6.76 18.21
N GLY A 195 2.45 5.65 18.64
CA GLY A 195 0.99 5.49 18.74
C GLY A 195 0.46 4.26 17.97
N PRO A 196 -0.88 4.07 17.91
CA PRO A 196 -1.51 2.91 17.28
C PRO A 196 -1.68 3.04 15.75
N ILE A 197 -0.78 3.76 15.07
CA ILE A 197 -0.89 3.98 13.62
C ILE A 197 0.01 3.00 12.88
N LEU A 198 -0.60 1.98 12.29
CA LEU A 198 0.07 1.06 11.38
C LEU A 198 0.43 1.76 10.06
N LYS A 199 1.72 1.83 9.75
CA LYS A 199 2.24 2.31 8.47
C LYS A 199 2.67 1.13 7.61
N LYS A 200 2.51 1.28 6.30
CA LYS A 200 2.98 0.34 5.28
C LYS A 200 3.79 1.10 4.23
N LYS A 201 4.95 0.56 3.83
CA LYS A 201 5.82 1.15 2.80
C LYS A 201 6.33 0.06 1.87
N ILE A 202 6.18 0.26 0.57
CA ILE A 202 6.73 -0.65 -0.44
C ILE A 202 8.23 -0.37 -0.55
N LEU A 203 9.05 -1.39 -0.32
CA LEU A 203 10.52 -1.32 -0.40
C LEU A 203 11.03 -1.66 -1.80
N ALA A 204 10.44 -2.67 -2.43
CA ALA A 204 10.84 -3.09 -3.77
C ALA A 204 9.76 -3.93 -4.45
N LEU A 205 9.77 -3.92 -5.78
CA LEU A 205 9.13 -4.93 -6.62
C LEU A 205 10.25 -5.61 -7.40
N LYS A 206 10.58 -6.88 -7.07
CA LYS A 206 11.65 -7.63 -7.74
C LYS A 206 11.04 -8.80 -8.49
N LYS A 207 11.58 -9.08 -9.68
CA LYS A 207 11.35 -10.34 -10.39
C LYS A 207 12.07 -11.48 -9.65
N VAL A 208 11.38 -12.60 -9.43
CA VAL A 208 11.81 -13.75 -8.61
C VAL A 208 11.73 -15.07 -9.38
N ASP A 209 11.74 -15.03 -10.72
CA ASP A 209 11.79 -16.25 -11.53
C ASP A 209 12.88 -17.22 -11.04
N ASP A 210 12.45 -18.41 -10.63
CA ASP A 210 13.19 -19.64 -10.91
C ASP A 210 12.20 -20.81 -10.95
N THR A 211 12.13 -21.49 -12.09
CA THR A 211 11.30 -22.68 -12.37
C THR A 211 11.99 -23.96 -11.91
N ARG A 212 12.82 -23.92 -10.86
CA ARG A 212 13.70 -25.03 -10.45
C ARG A 212 13.75 -25.19 -8.94
N ASP A 213 14.24 -26.37 -8.51
CA ASP A 213 14.40 -26.83 -7.12
C ASP A 213 15.19 -25.89 -6.19
N GLN A 214 15.79 -24.81 -6.71
CA GLN A 214 16.59 -23.81 -5.98
C GLN A 214 15.85 -22.51 -5.65
N ALA A 215 14.54 -22.41 -5.94
CA ALA A 215 13.75 -21.19 -5.74
C ALA A 215 13.87 -20.59 -4.32
N GLY A 216 13.98 -21.43 -3.28
CA GLY A 216 14.15 -20.99 -1.90
C GLY A 216 15.47 -20.28 -1.63
N THR A 217 16.58 -20.76 -2.19
CA THR A 217 17.93 -20.17 -2.02
C THR A 217 18.04 -18.83 -2.75
N PHE A 218 17.49 -18.75 -3.96
CA PHE A 218 17.48 -17.49 -4.71
C PHE A 218 16.64 -16.41 -4.01
N LEU A 219 15.47 -16.81 -3.48
CA LEU A 219 14.63 -15.90 -2.72
C LEU A 219 15.31 -15.48 -1.41
N PHE A 220 16.02 -16.39 -0.72
CA PHE A 220 16.82 -16.09 0.46
C PHE A 220 17.81 -14.94 0.19
N GLU A 221 18.63 -15.05 -0.85
CA GLU A 221 19.61 -14.01 -1.20
C GLU A 221 18.92 -12.68 -1.54
N LYS A 222 17.80 -12.71 -2.28
CA LYS A 222 17.05 -11.47 -2.57
C LYS A 222 16.53 -10.79 -1.32
N VAL A 223 15.99 -11.56 -0.37
CA VAL A 223 15.48 -11.02 0.90
C VAL A 223 16.63 -10.48 1.72
N LYS A 224 17.72 -11.24 1.88
CA LYS A 224 18.92 -10.83 2.60
C LYS A 224 19.49 -9.51 2.06
N THR A 225 19.75 -9.43 0.75
CA THR A 225 20.25 -8.20 0.12
C THR A 225 19.27 -7.05 0.30
N LEU A 226 17.95 -7.29 0.23
CA LEU A 226 16.97 -6.24 0.49
C LEU A 226 17.05 -5.71 1.94
N LEU A 227 17.16 -6.60 2.93
CA LEU A 227 17.25 -6.20 4.34
C LEU A 227 18.51 -5.37 4.60
N GLU A 228 19.64 -5.77 4.00
CA GLU A 228 20.92 -5.03 4.05
C GLU A 228 20.82 -3.68 3.30
N GLU A 229 20.26 -3.66 2.09
CA GLU A 229 20.03 -2.45 1.27
C GLU A 229 19.24 -1.38 2.02
N TRP A 230 18.27 -1.79 2.85
CA TRP A 230 17.40 -0.90 3.62
C TRP A 230 17.85 -0.71 5.07
N ASN A 231 18.90 -1.42 5.52
CA ASN A 231 19.41 -1.39 6.89
C ASN A 231 18.32 -1.67 7.95
N ILE A 232 17.49 -2.68 7.68
CA ILE A 232 16.37 -3.11 8.55
C ILE A 232 16.55 -4.54 9.08
N ASP A 233 17.61 -5.24 8.67
CA ASP A 233 17.99 -6.58 9.12
C ASP A 233 17.98 -6.70 10.66
N LYS A 234 18.50 -5.68 11.36
CA LYS A 234 18.59 -5.68 12.83
C LYS A 234 17.28 -5.45 13.58
N LYS A 235 16.27 -4.92 12.90
CA LYS A 235 14.98 -4.52 13.48
C LYS A 235 13.82 -5.37 12.96
N LEU A 236 14.09 -6.37 12.12
CA LEU A 236 13.07 -7.24 11.57
C LEU A 236 12.57 -8.21 12.64
N CYS A 237 11.26 -8.19 12.94
CA CYS A 237 10.65 -9.07 13.94
C CYS A 237 9.79 -10.19 13.34
N SER A 238 9.30 -10.02 12.12
CA SER A 238 8.43 -11.01 11.47
C SER A 238 8.47 -10.89 9.96
N ILE A 239 8.15 -12.00 9.29
CA ILE A 239 8.00 -12.10 7.85
C ILE A 239 6.67 -12.80 7.56
N THR A 240 5.84 -12.15 6.75
CA THR A 240 4.56 -12.70 6.26
C THR A 240 4.67 -13.03 4.78
N LEU A 241 4.42 -14.28 4.41
CA LEU A 241 4.47 -14.75 3.03
C LEU A 241 3.58 -15.98 2.80
N ARG A 242 3.34 -16.34 1.53
CA ARG A 242 2.55 -17.53 1.19
C ARG A 242 3.21 -18.82 1.69
N SER A 243 2.40 -19.79 2.09
CA SER A 243 2.87 -21.09 2.57
C SER A 243 3.45 -21.94 1.45
N SER A 244 4.68 -22.42 1.61
CA SER A 244 5.28 -23.46 0.75
C SER A 244 6.56 -23.99 1.40
N ASP A 245 6.92 -25.24 1.14
CA ASP A 245 8.11 -25.85 1.75
C ASP A 245 9.41 -25.09 1.44
N SER A 246 9.53 -24.54 0.22
CA SER A 246 10.67 -23.72 -0.18
C SER A 246 10.73 -22.41 0.61
N ASN A 247 9.59 -21.78 0.87
CA ASN A 247 9.50 -20.56 1.66
C ASN A 247 9.79 -20.86 3.13
N ASP A 248 9.25 -21.95 3.67
CA ASP A 248 9.45 -22.38 5.06
C ASP A 248 10.94 -22.63 5.33
N LYS A 249 11.64 -23.31 4.42
CA LYS A 249 13.10 -23.50 4.47
C LYS A 249 13.86 -22.17 4.37
N MET A 250 13.46 -21.28 3.47
CA MET A 250 14.09 -19.96 3.29
C MET A 250 13.99 -19.11 4.57
N VAL A 251 12.80 -19.01 5.16
CA VAL A 251 12.58 -18.22 6.38
C VAL A 251 13.33 -18.81 7.56
N LYS A 252 13.39 -20.15 7.67
CA LYS A 252 14.19 -20.83 8.70
C LYS A 252 15.69 -20.47 8.60
N SER A 253 16.23 -20.48 7.38
CA SER A 253 17.62 -20.05 7.13
C SER A 253 17.84 -18.58 7.47
N LEU A 254 16.87 -17.72 7.11
CA LEU A 254 16.93 -16.29 7.40
C LEU A 254 16.87 -15.98 8.90
N LYS A 255 15.99 -16.67 9.62
CA LYS A 255 15.90 -16.59 11.09
C LYS A 255 17.23 -16.95 11.74
N SER A 256 17.87 -18.04 11.29
CA SER A 256 19.17 -18.50 11.79
C SER A 256 20.31 -17.51 11.48
N LEU A 257 20.25 -16.82 10.34
CA LEU A 257 21.21 -15.76 10.00
C LEU A 257 21.02 -14.54 10.93
N LEU A 258 19.78 -14.06 11.07
CA LEU A 258 19.47 -12.86 11.83
C LEU A 258 19.68 -13.06 13.33
N SER A 259 19.37 -14.23 13.88
CA SER A 259 19.59 -14.51 15.31
C SER A 259 21.08 -14.52 15.70
N LYS A 260 21.99 -14.80 14.75
CA LYS A 260 23.44 -14.67 14.98
C LYS A 260 23.92 -13.23 14.92
N GLN A 261 23.23 -12.38 14.15
CA GLN A 261 23.62 -10.99 13.90
C GLN A 261 22.96 -10.01 14.88
N THR A 262 21.88 -10.42 15.54
CA THR A 262 21.03 -9.56 16.34
C THR A 262 20.83 -10.16 17.73
N ASN A 263 20.97 -9.33 18.77
CA ASN A 263 20.42 -9.63 20.09
C ASN A 263 18.95 -9.20 20.11
N CYS A 264 18.13 -9.63 19.14
CA CYS A 264 16.71 -9.29 19.15
C CYS A 264 16.05 -10.02 20.33
N GLN A 265 15.86 -9.30 21.44
CA GLN A 265 15.31 -9.82 22.70
C GLN A 265 13.78 -9.88 22.71
N LEU A 266 13.13 -9.74 21.55
CA LEU A 266 11.67 -9.75 21.50
C LEU A 266 11.12 -11.08 22.05
N PRO A 267 10.29 -11.06 23.12
CA PRO A 267 9.83 -12.27 23.80
C PRO A 267 9.09 -13.29 22.91
N LEU A 268 8.55 -12.84 21.76
CA LEU A 268 7.81 -13.66 20.81
C LEU A 268 8.53 -13.88 19.48
N PHE A 269 9.77 -13.42 19.32
CA PHE A 269 10.50 -13.52 18.05
C PHE A 269 10.51 -14.96 17.52
N GLU A 270 10.77 -15.93 18.39
CA GLU A 270 10.84 -17.33 18.01
C GLU A 270 9.52 -17.86 17.42
N HIS A 271 8.39 -17.42 17.96
CA HIS A 271 7.07 -17.89 17.57
C HIS A 271 6.45 -17.09 16.43
N PHE A 272 6.80 -15.80 16.29
CA PHE A 272 6.12 -14.86 15.39
C PHE A 272 6.99 -14.48 14.17
N PHE A 273 8.21 -14.99 14.07
CA PHE A 273 9.09 -14.64 12.96
C PHE A 273 8.52 -15.05 11.60
N HIS A 274 7.81 -16.18 11.52
CA HIS A 274 7.21 -16.66 10.28
C HIS A 274 5.69 -16.69 10.40
N ILE A 275 5.02 -15.87 9.59
CA ILE A 275 3.56 -15.79 9.53
C ILE A 275 3.11 -16.24 8.13
N HIS A 276 2.24 -17.24 8.05
CA HIS A 276 1.70 -17.66 6.76
C HIS A 276 0.51 -16.79 6.37
N CYS A 277 0.48 -16.38 5.11
CA CYS A 277 -0.60 -15.56 4.57
C CYS A 277 -1.87 -16.39 4.30
N ILE A 278 -2.99 -16.05 4.95
CA ILE A 278 -4.29 -16.71 4.73
C ILE A 278 -4.81 -16.54 3.30
N ARG A 279 -4.47 -15.41 2.65
CA ARG A 279 -4.92 -15.11 1.28
C ARG A 279 -4.58 -16.24 0.31
N TYR A 280 -3.41 -16.84 0.47
CA TYR A 280 -2.95 -17.96 -0.33
C TYR A 280 -3.80 -19.21 -0.13
N ILE A 281 -4.20 -19.50 1.11
CA ILE A 281 -5.10 -20.62 1.40
C ILE A 281 -6.44 -20.38 0.73
N ILE A 282 -6.97 -19.15 0.84
CA ILE A 282 -8.21 -18.80 0.17
C ILE A 282 -8.08 -18.94 -1.35
N ASP A 283 -6.98 -18.51 -1.97
CA ASP A 283 -6.71 -18.76 -3.40
C ASP A 283 -6.83 -20.25 -3.76
N LEU A 284 -6.29 -21.14 -2.91
CA LEU A 284 -6.39 -22.59 -3.10
C LEU A 284 -7.82 -23.11 -2.93
N LEU A 285 -8.62 -22.54 -2.03
CA LEU A 285 -10.03 -22.91 -1.87
C LEU A 285 -10.83 -22.53 -3.11
N PHE A 286 -10.63 -21.32 -3.65
CA PHE A 286 -11.26 -20.92 -4.91
C PHE A 286 -10.86 -21.82 -6.07
N GLN A 287 -9.58 -22.19 -6.17
CA GLN A 287 -9.12 -23.11 -7.21
C GLN A 287 -9.81 -24.47 -7.10
N ASP A 288 -9.91 -25.06 -5.90
CA ASP A 288 -10.65 -26.32 -5.72
C ASP A 288 -12.11 -26.19 -6.14
N GLY A 289 -12.78 -25.11 -5.73
CA GLY A 289 -14.18 -24.87 -6.07
C GLY A 289 -14.42 -24.72 -7.57
N LEU A 290 -13.60 -23.89 -8.23
CA LEU A 290 -13.70 -23.67 -9.67
C LEU A 290 -13.31 -24.93 -10.48
N ASN A 291 -12.38 -25.75 -9.97
CA ASN A 291 -11.97 -26.99 -10.62
C ASN A 291 -13.11 -28.03 -10.68
N GLU A 292 -13.96 -28.10 -9.66
CA GLU A 292 -15.15 -28.97 -9.68
C GLU A 292 -16.23 -28.47 -10.66
N MET A 293 -16.16 -27.21 -11.09
CA MET A 293 -17.10 -26.57 -12.03
C MET A 293 -16.55 -26.40 -13.44
N VAL A 294 -15.40 -27.02 -13.80
CA VAL A 294 -14.76 -26.80 -15.11
C VAL A 294 -15.72 -27.03 -16.29
N GLY A 295 -16.48 -28.12 -16.27
CA GLY A 295 -17.46 -28.41 -17.33
C GLY A 295 -18.56 -27.35 -17.45
N PHE A 296 -19.11 -26.90 -16.33
CA PHE A 296 -20.11 -25.83 -16.27
C PHE A 296 -19.53 -24.50 -16.77
N LEU A 297 -18.32 -24.14 -16.33
CA LEU A 297 -17.63 -22.91 -16.72
C LEU A 297 -17.31 -22.89 -18.21
N ASP A 298 -16.90 -24.03 -18.80
CA ASP A 298 -16.63 -24.11 -20.23
C ASP A 298 -17.89 -23.94 -21.08
N LYS A 299 -19.01 -24.55 -20.69
CA LYS A 299 -20.32 -24.30 -21.31
C LYS A 299 -20.76 -22.84 -21.16
N THR A 300 -20.56 -22.25 -19.99
CA THR A 300 -20.85 -20.84 -19.72
C THR A 300 -20.02 -19.92 -20.62
N ARG A 301 -18.71 -20.18 -20.76
CA ARG A 301 -17.84 -19.42 -21.68
C ARG A 301 -18.29 -19.52 -23.13
N ASN A 302 -18.69 -20.72 -23.58
CA ASN A 302 -19.20 -20.93 -24.93
C ASN A 302 -20.53 -20.20 -25.15
N THR A 303 -21.42 -20.23 -24.16
CA THR A 303 -22.69 -19.49 -24.16
C THR A 303 -22.44 -17.98 -24.30
N ILE A 304 -21.52 -17.44 -23.51
CA ILE A 304 -21.14 -16.01 -23.57
C ILE A 304 -20.50 -15.64 -24.91
N ARG A 305 -19.66 -16.51 -25.47
CA ARG A 305 -19.06 -16.29 -26.79
C ARG A 305 -20.13 -16.24 -27.87
N TYR A 306 -21.08 -17.18 -27.85
CA TYR A 306 -22.22 -17.20 -28.78
C TYR A 306 -23.02 -15.88 -28.70
N ILE A 307 -23.30 -15.43 -27.48
CA ILE A 307 -23.97 -14.16 -27.19
C ILE A 307 -23.21 -12.96 -27.79
N ASN A 308 -21.91 -12.88 -27.56
CA ASN A 308 -21.07 -11.76 -28.01
C ASN A 308 -20.86 -11.75 -29.53
N GLU A 309 -20.78 -12.92 -30.18
CA GLU A 309 -20.54 -13.05 -31.62
C GLU A 309 -21.81 -12.82 -32.47
N ALA A 310 -23.00 -13.03 -31.92
CA ALA A 310 -24.29 -12.91 -32.63
C ALA A 310 -24.81 -11.46 -32.83
N SER A 311 -23.91 -10.48 -32.92
CA SER A 311 -24.05 -9.06 -32.55
C SER A 311 -25.16 -8.18 -33.20
N PRO A 312 -25.93 -8.55 -34.24
CA PRO A 312 -27.18 -7.81 -34.56
C PRO A 312 -28.49 -8.56 -34.27
N ARG A 313 -28.48 -9.90 -34.31
CA ARG A 313 -29.70 -10.73 -34.07
C ARG A 313 -29.94 -10.94 -32.59
N TRP A 314 -28.85 -11.01 -31.82
CA TRP A 314 -28.86 -11.16 -30.38
C TRP A 314 -29.55 -9.98 -29.70
N GLU A 315 -29.19 -8.74 -30.06
CA GLU A 315 -29.65 -7.55 -29.34
C GLU A 315 -31.17 -7.34 -29.41
N LEU A 316 -31.81 -7.69 -30.54
CA LEU A 316 -33.27 -7.64 -30.70
C LEU A 316 -34.00 -8.78 -29.95
N LYS A 317 -33.49 -10.02 -30.02
CA LYS A 317 -34.06 -11.15 -29.25
C LYS A 317 -33.90 -10.91 -27.75
N PHE A 318 -32.75 -10.38 -27.34
CA PHE A 318 -32.41 -10.08 -25.97
C PHE A 318 -33.32 -9.02 -25.37
N GLN A 319 -33.54 -7.90 -26.07
CA GLN A 319 -34.50 -6.88 -25.63
C GLN A 319 -35.91 -7.47 -25.48
N HIS A 320 -36.34 -8.33 -26.40
CA HIS A 320 -37.65 -8.98 -26.31
C HIS A 320 -37.77 -9.91 -25.08
N ILE A 321 -36.73 -10.69 -24.77
CA ILE A 321 -36.72 -11.58 -23.60
C ILE A 321 -36.62 -10.76 -22.29
N LEU A 322 -35.84 -9.67 -22.28
CA LEU A 322 -35.79 -8.75 -21.14
C LEU A 322 -37.16 -8.12 -20.85
N GLU A 323 -37.89 -7.72 -21.88
CA GLU A 323 -39.26 -7.18 -21.78
C GLU A 323 -40.25 -8.25 -21.30
N GLN A 324 -40.17 -9.49 -21.81
CA GLN A 324 -41.04 -10.60 -21.41
C GLN A 324 -40.82 -11.06 -19.96
N HIS A 325 -39.57 -11.04 -19.50
CA HIS A 325 -39.19 -11.50 -18.15
C HIS A 325 -39.04 -10.37 -17.12
N ASN A 326 -39.27 -9.11 -17.52
CA ASN A 326 -39.18 -7.93 -16.64
C ASN A 326 -37.84 -7.84 -15.88
N PHE A 327 -36.75 -8.22 -16.55
CA PHE A 327 -35.42 -8.33 -15.94
C PHE A 327 -34.87 -6.94 -15.57
N ARG A 328 -34.41 -6.78 -14.32
CA ARG A 328 -33.88 -5.51 -13.78
C ARG A 328 -32.37 -5.52 -13.45
N GLY A 329 -31.65 -6.58 -13.84
CA GLY A 329 -30.21 -6.73 -13.57
C GLY A 329 -29.32 -5.85 -14.47
N LYS A 330 -28.03 -5.76 -14.13
CA LYS A 330 -27.05 -4.99 -14.91
C LYS A 330 -26.48 -5.84 -16.05
N TYR A 331 -27.06 -5.72 -17.25
CA TYR A 331 -26.64 -6.44 -18.47
C TYR A 331 -25.41 -5.84 -19.18
N GLY A 332 -24.85 -4.74 -18.67
CA GLY A 332 -23.93 -3.86 -19.42
C GLY A 332 -22.55 -4.42 -19.76
N THR A 333 -22.12 -5.55 -19.16
CA THR A 333 -20.77 -6.07 -19.44
C THR A 333 -20.64 -7.55 -19.10
N ILE A 334 -20.99 -8.41 -20.06
CA ILE A 334 -20.63 -9.83 -19.99
C ILE A 334 -19.15 -9.94 -20.38
N PHE A 335 -18.28 -10.21 -19.42
CA PHE A 335 -16.83 -10.30 -19.66
C PHE A 335 -16.40 -11.74 -19.92
N GLU A 336 -15.51 -11.95 -20.89
CA GLU A 336 -14.71 -13.18 -20.93
C GLU A 336 -13.72 -13.18 -19.75
N ASP A 337 -13.65 -14.29 -19.03
CA ASP A 337 -12.73 -14.41 -17.91
C ASP A 337 -11.29 -14.66 -18.37
N VAL A 338 -10.33 -14.27 -17.53
CA VAL A 338 -8.97 -14.78 -17.62
C VAL A 338 -8.94 -16.10 -16.84
N SER A 339 -9.13 -17.24 -17.52
CA SER A 339 -9.26 -18.58 -16.92
C SER A 339 -8.12 -19.01 -15.98
N THR A 340 -6.98 -18.33 -16.02
CA THR A 340 -5.84 -18.55 -15.12
C THR A 340 -5.94 -17.78 -13.80
N ARG A 341 -6.95 -16.92 -13.65
CA ARG A 341 -7.19 -16.05 -12.50
C ARG A 341 -8.54 -16.35 -11.89
N TRP A 342 -8.51 -16.98 -10.70
CA TRP A 342 -9.72 -17.38 -10.00
C TRP A 342 -10.69 -16.21 -9.77
N ASP A 343 -10.18 -14.99 -9.54
CA ASP A 343 -11.00 -13.82 -9.25
C ASP A 343 -11.78 -13.36 -10.49
N SER A 344 -11.18 -13.47 -11.67
CA SER A 344 -11.86 -13.22 -12.94
C SER A 344 -12.90 -14.29 -13.23
N THR A 345 -12.58 -15.57 -13.00
CA THR A 345 -13.50 -16.69 -13.23
C THR A 345 -14.67 -16.67 -12.23
N PHE A 346 -14.43 -16.24 -10.99
CA PHE A 346 -15.49 -16.05 -10.00
C PHE A 346 -16.46 -14.93 -10.41
N LEU A 347 -15.97 -13.80 -10.91
CA LEU A 347 -16.85 -12.72 -11.42
C LEU A 347 -17.66 -13.18 -12.64
N LEU A 348 -17.10 -14.03 -13.49
CA LEU A 348 -17.83 -14.69 -14.57
C LEU A 348 -18.94 -15.58 -14.02
N LEU A 349 -18.64 -16.41 -13.01
CA LEU A 349 -19.63 -17.27 -12.36
C LEU A 349 -20.76 -16.46 -11.71
N GLU A 350 -20.42 -15.39 -10.99
CA GLU A 350 -21.38 -14.46 -10.38
C GLU A 350 -22.31 -13.85 -11.44
N SER A 351 -21.73 -13.37 -12.54
CA SER A 351 -22.51 -12.83 -13.66
C SER A 351 -23.41 -13.89 -14.30
N ALA A 352 -22.92 -15.13 -14.44
CA ALA A 352 -23.71 -16.23 -14.99
C ALA A 352 -24.90 -16.59 -14.09
N MET A 353 -24.74 -16.56 -12.76
CA MET A 353 -25.82 -16.79 -11.82
C MET A 353 -26.91 -15.72 -11.91
N GLU A 354 -26.53 -14.44 -12.08
CA GLU A 354 -27.48 -13.35 -12.31
C GLU A 354 -28.26 -13.49 -13.64
N LEU A 355 -27.67 -14.16 -14.64
CA LEU A 355 -28.23 -14.35 -15.97
C LEU A 355 -28.95 -15.70 -16.16
N ARG A 356 -29.06 -16.55 -15.13
CA ARG A 356 -29.65 -17.90 -15.25
C ARG A 356 -31.06 -17.90 -15.84
N GLU A 357 -31.94 -17.01 -15.36
CA GLU A 357 -33.32 -16.90 -15.87
C GLU A 357 -33.35 -16.53 -17.35
N LEU A 358 -32.44 -15.64 -17.75
CA LEU A 358 -32.31 -15.17 -19.12
C LEU A 358 -31.80 -16.27 -20.05
N PHE A 359 -30.84 -17.08 -19.59
CA PHE A 359 -30.34 -18.24 -20.33
C PHE A 359 -31.44 -19.30 -20.48
N SER A 360 -32.29 -19.49 -19.47
CA SER A 360 -33.45 -20.40 -19.58
C SER A 360 -34.45 -19.95 -20.64
N GLY A 361 -34.72 -18.64 -20.75
CA GLY A 361 -35.61 -18.11 -21.78
C GLY A 361 -35.07 -18.33 -23.19
N LEU A 362 -33.74 -18.20 -23.34
CA LEU A 362 -33.05 -18.46 -24.62
C LEU A 362 -33.07 -19.94 -25.00
N ASP A 363 -32.90 -20.83 -24.04
CA ASP A 363 -33.00 -22.28 -24.21
C ASP A 363 -34.32 -22.69 -24.88
N THR A 364 -35.42 -22.02 -24.50
CA THR A 364 -36.74 -22.29 -25.08
C THR A 364 -36.97 -21.67 -26.46
N THR A 365 -36.19 -20.65 -26.82
CA THR A 365 -36.42 -19.83 -28.03
C THR A 365 -35.44 -20.17 -29.16
N ASP A 366 -34.25 -20.69 -28.85
CA ASP A 366 -33.18 -20.92 -29.81
C ASP A 366 -32.57 -22.32 -29.68
N CYS A 367 -32.81 -23.17 -30.68
CA CYS A 367 -32.34 -24.57 -30.66
C CYS A 367 -30.82 -24.71 -30.79
N GLU A 368 -30.11 -23.71 -31.35
CA GLU A 368 -28.65 -23.71 -31.37
C GLU A 368 -28.09 -23.41 -29.98
N PHE A 369 -28.78 -22.55 -29.21
CA PHE A 369 -28.44 -22.21 -27.84
C PHE A 369 -28.66 -23.38 -26.88
N MET A 370 -29.72 -24.17 -27.09
CA MET A 370 -30.09 -25.31 -26.25
C MET A 370 -28.95 -26.32 -26.04
N ASN A 371 -28.11 -26.53 -27.06
CA ASN A 371 -26.99 -27.46 -26.98
C ASN A 371 -25.73 -26.86 -26.31
N LEU A 372 -25.69 -25.55 -26.08
CA LEU A 372 -24.56 -24.81 -25.50
C LEU A 372 -24.76 -24.53 -24.01
N ASN A 373 -26.00 -24.34 -23.58
CA ASN A 373 -26.39 -23.99 -22.22
C ASN A 373 -26.14 -25.16 -21.24
N PRO A 374 -25.64 -24.93 -20.01
CA PRO A 374 -25.59 -25.97 -18.99
C PRO A 374 -26.98 -26.54 -18.67
N HIS A 375 -27.05 -27.84 -18.37
CA HIS A 375 -28.28 -28.49 -17.96
C HIS A 375 -28.68 -28.08 -16.53
N GLU A 376 -29.96 -28.26 -16.19
CA GLU A 376 -30.52 -27.85 -14.90
C GLU A 376 -29.77 -28.45 -13.69
N ASP A 377 -29.35 -29.72 -13.77
CA ASP A 377 -28.55 -30.35 -12.73
C ASP A 377 -27.16 -29.71 -12.56
N GLU A 378 -26.53 -29.28 -13.67
CA GLU A 378 -25.25 -28.57 -13.64
C GLU A 378 -25.42 -27.18 -13.03
N TRP A 379 -26.52 -26.49 -13.31
CA TRP A 379 -26.87 -25.22 -12.67
C TRP A 379 -27.09 -25.37 -11.17
N ASN A 380 -27.77 -26.42 -10.72
CA ASN A 380 -28.02 -26.66 -9.29
C ASN A 380 -26.73 -26.99 -8.54
N MET A 381 -25.83 -27.77 -9.16
CA MET A 381 -24.51 -28.01 -8.62
C MET A 381 -23.68 -26.71 -8.57
N ALA A 382 -23.67 -25.93 -9.65
CA ALA A 382 -22.95 -24.67 -9.74
C ALA A 382 -23.46 -23.62 -8.75
N ASP A 383 -24.77 -23.53 -8.53
CA ASP A 383 -25.38 -22.64 -7.52
C ASP A 383 -24.92 -22.99 -6.10
N THR A 384 -24.86 -24.29 -5.78
CA THR A 384 -24.36 -24.76 -4.47
C THR A 384 -22.90 -24.35 -4.26
N VAL A 385 -22.04 -24.57 -5.26
CA VAL A 385 -20.61 -24.19 -5.17
C VAL A 385 -20.45 -22.66 -5.19
N TYR A 386 -21.22 -21.95 -6.01
CA TYR A 386 -21.21 -20.48 -6.08
C TYR A 386 -21.54 -19.85 -4.73
N LYS A 387 -22.59 -20.31 -4.04
CA LYS A 387 -22.97 -19.80 -2.71
C LYS A 387 -21.83 -19.92 -1.70
N THR A 388 -21.13 -21.06 -1.69
CA THR A 388 -19.93 -21.27 -0.86
C THR A 388 -18.82 -20.29 -1.25
N LEU A 389 -18.47 -20.22 -2.54
CA LEU A 389 -17.43 -19.31 -3.04
C LEU A 389 -17.79 -17.84 -2.79
N LYS A 390 -19.07 -17.48 -2.82
CA LYS A 390 -19.56 -16.14 -2.50
C LYS A 390 -19.34 -15.79 -1.02
N CYS A 391 -19.68 -16.71 -0.11
CA CYS A 391 -19.39 -16.53 1.31
C CYS A 391 -17.88 -16.37 1.58
N LEU A 392 -17.06 -17.17 0.89
CA LEU A 392 -15.59 -17.02 0.93
C LEU A 392 -15.14 -15.67 0.37
N TYR A 393 -15.72 -15.22 -0.74
CA TYR A 393 -15.39 -13.95 -1.39
C TYR A 393 -15.70 -12.77 -0.46
N ASP A 394 -16.88 -12.76 0.15
CA ASP A 394 -17.28 -11.71 1.09
C ASP A 394 -16.36 -11.71 2.33
N THR A 395 -15.94 -12.89 2.79
CA THR A 395 -14.92 -13.03 3.85
C THR A 395 -13.55 -12.47 3.42
N ILE A 396 -13.12 -12.64 2.17
CA ILE A 396 -11.90 -11.96 1.64
C ILE A 396 -12.09 -10.45 1.62
N CYS A 397 -13.25 -9.96 1.17
CA CYS A 397 -13.53 -8.53 1.14
C CYS A 397 -13.42 -7.92 2.55
N ASP A 398 -13.88 -8.66 3.56
CA ASP A 398 -13.67 -8.30 4.97
C ASP A 398 -12.18 -8.25 5.34
N PHE A 399 -11.37 -9.23 4.91
CA PHE A 399 -9.92 -9.25 5.16
C PHE A 399 -9.13 -8.16 4.41
N SER A 400 -9.59 -7.77 3.22
CA SER A 400 -8.87 -6.88 2.30
C SER A 400 -9.27 -5.41 2.40
N GLY A 401 -10.38 -5.10 3.08
CA GLY A 401 -10.83 -3.73 3.32
C GLY A 401 -9.95 -2.93 4.28
N PHE A 402 -10.10 -1.60 4.26
CA PHE A 402 -9.49 -0.68 5.26
C PHE A 402 -9.91 -0.96 6.72
N LYS A 403 -10.90 -1.86 6.93
CA LYS A 403 -11.54 -2.21 8.20
C LYS A 403 -10.83 -3.31 9.00
N CYS A 404 -10.28 -4.36 8.36
CA CYS A 404 -9.54 -5.39 9.09
C CYS A 404 -8.05 -5.06 9.16
N ARG A 405 -7.64 -4.43 10.27
CA ARG A 405 -6.23 -4.05 10.48
C ARG A 405 -5.49 -4.92 11.48
N THR A 406 -6.19 -5.69 12.32
CA THR A 406 -5.62 -6.31 13.51
C THR A 406 -5.77 -7.83 13.46
N ALA A 407 -4.75 -8.56 13.94
CA ALA A 407 -4.66 -10.01 13.79
C ALA A 407 -5.71 -10.80 14.60
N ASN A 408 -6.33 -10.17 15.61
CA ASN A 408 -7.33 -10.76 16.50
C ASN A 408 -8.57 -11.31 15.78
N VAL A 409 -8.98 -10.72 14.66
CA VAL A 409 -10.20 -11.12 13.94
C VAL A 409 -10.03 -12.39 13.10
N TYR A 410 -8.77 -12.78 12.81
CA TYR A 410 -8.50 -13.85 11.86
C TYR A 410 -8.97 -15.22 12.34
N LEU A 411 -8.84 -15.51 13.64
CA LEU A 411 -9.26 -16.81 14.19
C LEU A 411 -10.77 -17.03 13.99
N VAL A 412 -11.58 -16.03 14.33
CA VAL A 412 -13.05 -16.11 14.17
C VAL A 412 -13.41 -16.34 12.70
N LYS A 413 -12.82 -15.55 11.79
CA LYS A 413 -13.07 -15.70 10.35
C LYS A 413 -12.65 -17.05 9.79
N VAL A 414 -11.56 -17.64 10.32
CA VAL A 414 -11.14 -18.99 9.95
C VAL A 414 -12.14 -20.03 10.45
N CYS A 415 -12.69 -19.87 11.65
CA CYS A 415 -13.77 -20.71 12.15
C CYS A 415 -15.04 -20.60 11.29
N ASP A 416 -15.42 -19.38 10.86
CA ASP A 416 -16.56 -19.18 9.96
C ASP A 416 -16.38 -19.96 8.65
N ILE A 417 -15.18 -19.88 8.05
CA ILE A 417 -14.83 -20.66 6.85
C ILE A 417 -14.93 -22.16 7.14
N PHE A 418 -14.42 -22.61 8.29
CA PHE A 418 -14.43 -24.03 8.64
C PHE A 418 -15.85 -24.56 8.83
N LEU A 419 -16.73 -23.83 9.50
CA LEU A 419 -18.14 -24.18 9.69
C LEU A 419 -18.88 -24.27 8.36
N MET A 420 -18.69 -23.28 7.47
CA MET A 420 -19.24 -23.31 6.11
C MET A 420 -18.79 -24.57 5.34
N LEU A 421 -17.52 -24.99 5.49
CA LEU A 421 -17.04 -26.21 4.85
C LEU A 421 -17.65 -27.48 5.47
N LEU A 422 -17.97 -27.50 6.77
CA LEU A 422 -18.68 -28.62 7.39
C LEU A 422 -20.10 -28.75 6.83
N GLU A 423 -20.83 -27.65 6.68
CA GLU A 423 -22.17 -27.66 6.03
C GLU A 423 -22.07 -28.20 4.59
N LEU A 424 -21.02 -27.82 3.85
CA LEU A 424 -20.80 -28.28 2.49
C LEU A 424 -20.48 -29.78 2.39
N GLN A 425 -19.90 -30.36 3.44
CA GLN A 425 -19.67 -31.81 3.52
C GLN A 425 -20.96 -32.62 3.59
N GLU A 426 -22.05 -32.01 4.04
CA GLU A 426 -23.39 -32.62 4.13
C GLU A 426 -24.20 -32.48 2.82
N SER A 427 -23.58 -31.98 1.74
CA SER A 427 -24.22 -31.87 0.43
C SER A 427 -24.72 -33.22 -0.10
N SER A 428 -25.79 -33.19 -0.90
CA SER A 428 -26.29 -34.34 -1.65
C SER A 428 -25.33 -34.80 -2.76
N HIS A 429 -24.43 -33.92 -3.23
CA HIS A 429 -23.53 -34.21 -4.33
C HIS A 429 -22.17 -34.70 -3.84
N LYS A 430 -21.82 -35.95 -4.18
CA LYS A 430 -20.57 -36.57 -3.70
C LYS A 430 -19.31 -35.80 -4.11
N SER A 431 -19.30 -35.18 -5.29
CA SER A 431 -18.21 -34.31 -5.76
C SER A 431 -18.01 -33.10 -4.84
N ILE A 432 -19.11 -32.46 -4.43
CA ILE A 432 -19.10 -31.33 -3.49
C ILE A 432 -18.56 -31.76 -2.12
N CYS A 433 -18.97 -32.92 -1.60
CA CYS A 433 -18.43 -33.44 -0.34
C CYS A 433 -16.90 -33.62 -0.41
N LEU A 434 -16.40 -34.25 -1.48
CA LEU A 434 -14.97 -34.48 -1.69
C LEU A 434 -14.18 -33.18 -1.85
N MET A 435 -14.78 -32.17 -2.50
CA MET A 435 -14.22 -30.83 -2.61
C MET A 435 -14.13 -30.16 -1.23
N ALA A 436 -15.20 -30.24 -0.43
CA ALA A 436 -15.24 -29.68 0.91
C ALA A 436 -14.21 -30.35 1.85
N ASP A 437 -14.00 -31.67 1.74
CA ASP A 437 -12.92 -32.38 2.43
C ASP A 437 -11.53 -31.82 2.08
N LYS A 438 -11.21 -31.70 0.78
CA LYS A 438 -9.93 -31.13 0.32
C LYS A 438 -9.72 -29.70 0.79
N MET A 439 -10.77 -28.87 0.73
CA MET A 439 -10.74 -27.49 1.21
C MET A 439 -10.50 -27.43 2.72
N LYS A 440 -11.17 -28.29 3.49
CA LYS A 440 -11.05 -28.36 4.94
C LYS A 440 -9.63 -28.74 5.37
N GLU A 441 -9.03 -29.75 4.73
CA GLU A 441 -7.64 -30.16 4.99
C GLU A 441 -6.65 -29.00 4.82
N LYS A 442 -6.84 -28.14 3.80
CA LYS A 442 -6.01 -26.95 3.57
C LYS A 442 -6.16 -25.91 4.68
N VAL A 443 -7.40 -25.70 5.16
CA VAL A 443 -7.67 -24.79 6.30
C VAL A 443 -7.02 -25.32 7.57
N VAL A 444 -7.17 -26.61 7.90
CA VAL A 444 -6.54 -27.24 9.07
C VAL A 444 -5.02 -27.15 8.99
N SER A 445 -4.43 -27.46 7.83
CA SER A 445 -2.98 -27.35 7.59
C SER A 445 -2.47 -25.93 7.85
N TYR A 446 -3.20 -24.91 7.39
CA TYR A 446 -2.90 -23.51 7.67
C TYR A 446 -2.96 -23.17 9.16
N CYS A 447 -4.04 -23.58 9.82
CA CYS A 447 -4.25 -23.34 11.24
C CYS A 447 -3.12 -23.98 12.06
N GLY A 448 -2.71 -25.21 11.72
CA GLY A 448 -1.59 -25.90 12.37
C GLY A 448 -0.29 -25.10 12.30
N LYS A 449 -0.02 -24.45 11.16
CA LYS A 449 1.17 -23.60 10.97
C LYS A 449 1.07 -22.24 11.68
N CYS A 450 -0.13 -21.69 11.89
CA CYS A 450 -0.35 -20.35 12.46
C CYS A 450 -0.96 -20.34 13.87
N LYS A 451 -1.16 -21.50 14.50
CA LYS A 451 -1.92 -21.67 15.75
C LYS A 451 -1.51 -20.71 16.85
N THR A 452 -0.21 -20.52 17.08
CA THR A 452 0.30 -19.65 18.15
C THR A 452 -0.05 -18.18 17.89
N VAL A 453 0.15 -17.67 16.67
CA VAL A 453 -0.16 -16.28 16.32
C VAL A 453 -1.66 -16.04 16.36
N LEU A 454 -2.47 -16.95 15.80
CA LEU A 454 -3.93 -16.86 15.80
C LEU A 454 -4.49 -16.85 17.22
N ALA A 455 -4.01 -17.76 18.08
CA ALA A 455 -4.45 -17.83 19.47
C ALA A 455 -4.06 -16.60 20.26
N ILE A 456 -2.78 -16.21 20.26
CA ILE A 456 -2.31 -15.08 21.07
C ILE A 456 -2.98 -13.79 20.59
N ALA A 457 -3.13 -13.58 19.29
CA ALA A 457 -3.82 -12.39 18.77
C ALA A 457 -5.28 -12.32 19.24
N ALA A 458 -5.99 -13.45 19.25
CA ALA A 458 -7.36 -13.53 19.77
C ALA A 458 -7.42 -13.38 21.30
N ILE A 459 -6.52 -14.01 22.05
CA ILE A 459 -6.46 -13.90 23.52
C ILE A 459 -6.22 -12.46 23.96
N LEU A 460 -5.36 -11.71 23.25
CA LEU A 460 -5.08 -10.30 23.52
C LEU A 460 -6.25 -9.37 23.18
N ASP A 461 -7.30 -9.87 22.54
CA ASP A 461 -8.57 -9.17 22.42
C ASP A 461 -9.41 -9.40 23.68
N PRO A 462 -9.71 -8.33 24.46
CA PRO A 462 -10.52 -8.45 25.67
C PRO A 462 -11.93 -8.99 25.43
N GLN A 463 -12.44 -8.98 24.20
CA GLN A 463 -13.75 -9.51 23.82
C GLN A 463 -13.75 -11.02 23.54
N LEU A 464 -12.62 -11.58 23.11
CA LEU A 464 -12.53 -12.99 22.70
C LEU A 464 -11.96 -13.85 23.83
N LYS A 465 -10.82 -13.44 24.42
CA LYS A 465 -10.13 -14.12 25.53
C LYS A 465 -9.86 -15.63 25.25
N LEU A 466 -9.53 -16.38 26.30
CA LEU A 466 -9.11 -17.78 26.19
C LEU A 466 -10.26 -18.73 25.86
N ASP A 467 -11.48 -18.47 26.34
CA ASP A 467 -12.63 -19.36 26.16
C ASP A 467 -13.01 -19.51 24.68
N LEU A 468 -13.03 -18.40 23.93
CA LEU A 468 -13.30 -18.45 22.48
C LEU A 468 -12.20 -19.20 21.74
N VAL A 469 -10.93 -19.00 22.11
CA VAL A 469 -9.81 -19.73 21.50
C VAL A 469 -9.91 -21.22 21.80
N LYS A 470 -10.34 -21.60 23.01
CA LYS A 470 -10.59 -23.00 23.35
C LYS A 470 -11.64 -23.62 22.45
N SER A 471 -12.83 -23.03 22.35
CA SER A 471 -13.90 -23.55 21.48
C SER A 471 -13.49 -23.59 20.01
N ALA A 472 -12.78 -22.56 19.53
CA ALA A 472 -12.26 -22.52 18.17
C ALA A 472 -11.25 -23.65 17.89
N PHE A 473 -10.38 -23.97 18.85
CA PHE A 473 -9.35 -24.99 18.65
C PHE A 473 -9.93 -26.39 18.78
N GLU A 474 -10.92 -26.59 19.65
CA GLU A 474 -11.71 -27.82 19.72
C GLU A 474 -12.43 -28.09 18.39
N LEU A 475 -12.98 -27.06 17.76
CA LEU A 475 -13.60 -27.15 16.43
C LEU A 475 -12.57 -27.51 15.33
N LEU A 476 -11.40 -26.87 15.33
CA LEU A 476 -10.42 -26.99 14.24
C LEU A 476 -9.55 -28.25 14.32
N PHE A 477 -9.18 -28.68 15.54
CA PHE A 477 -8.21 -29.76 15.78
C PHE A 477 -8.79 -30.95 16.57
N GLY A 478 -10.01 -30.82 17.11
CA GLY A 478 -10.59 -31.78 18.03
C GLY A 478 -10.16 -31.57 19.49
N GLY A 479 -10.91 -32.14 20.42
CA GLY A 479 -10.77 -31.88 21.86
C GLY A 479 -9.39 -32.20 22.43
N ASP A 480 -8.87 -33.40 22.18
CA ASP A 480 -7.61 -33.84 22.77
C ASP A 480 -6.40 -33.02 22.28
N GLU A 481 -6.32 -32.73 20.98
CA GLU A 481 -5.24 -31.93 20.41
C GLU A 481 -5.34 -30.45 20.82
N ALA A 482 -6.57 -29.91 20.90
CA ALA A 482 -6.80 -28.54 21.36
C ALA A 482 -6.27 -28.29 22.77
N VAL A 483 -6.49 -29.22 23.70
CA VAL A 483 -5.99 -29.10 25.09
C VAL A 483 -4.48 -28.97 25.12
N ILE A 484 -3.76 -29.83 24.40
CA ILE A 484 -2.29 -29.81 24.32
C ILE A 484 -1.80 -28.47 23.74
N ILE A 485 -2.42 -28.01 22.65
CA ILE A 485 -2.05 -26.75 22.01
C ILE A 485 -2.26 -25.55 22.95
N LEU A 486 -3.38 -25.52 23.68
CA LEU A 486 -3.72 -24.42 24.61
C LEU A 486 -2.78 -24.37 25.81
N GLU A 487 -2.35 -25.52 26.34
CA GLU A 487 -1.34 -25.57 27.40
C GLU A 487 -0.02 -24.96 26.94
N ASP A 488 0.42 -25.27 25.72
CA ASP A 488 1.63 -24.71 25.15
C ASP A 488 1.50 -23.19 24.90
N ILE A 489 0.35 -22.73 24.41
CA ILE A 489 0.08 -21.28 24.27
C ILE A 489 0.12 -20.58 25.62
N ARG A 490 -0.45 -21.19 26.67
CA ARG A 490 -0.45 -20.63 28.01
C ARG A 490 0.98 -20.51 28.56
N LYS A 491 1.82 -21.53 28.39
CA LYS A 491 3.25 -21.47 28.73
C LYS A 491 3.97 -20.34 27.99
N ILE A 492 3.68 -20.17 26.69
CA ILE A 492 4.26 -19.07 25.88
C ILE A 492 3.84 -17.72 26.45
N LEU A 493 2.55 -17.52 26.77
CA LEU A 493 2.06 -16.27 27.36
C LEU A 493 2.71 -15.95 28.71
N TYR A 494 2.87 -16.94 29.59
CA TYR A 494 3.59 -16.75 30.86
C TYR A 494 5.04 -16.35 30.63
N ASN A 495 5.77 -17.04 29.74
CA ASN A 495 7.16 -16.71 29.44
C ASN A 495 7.29 -15.28 28.89
N VAL A 496 6.37 -14.86 28.03
CA VAL A 496 6.34 -13.49 27.49
C VAL A 496 6.09 -12.47 28.59
N PHE A 497 5.11 -12.74 29.46
CA PHE A 497 4.80 -11.89 30.58
C PHE A 497 5.99 -11.75 31.54
N ASP A 498 6.64 -12.84 31.90
CA ASP A 498 7.81 -12.84 32.78
C ASP A 498 8.99 -12.05 32.17
N ASN A 499 9.21 -12.17 30.85
CA ASN A 499 10.22 -11.38 30.15
C ASN A 499 9.93 -9.88 30.25
N TYR A 500 8.69 -9.46 30.00
CA TYR A 500 8.29 -8.05 30.13
C TYR A 500 8.33 -7.56 31.58
N ALA A 501 7.92 -8.38 32.55
CA ALA A 501 7.98 -8.03 33.97
C ALA A 501 9.42 -7.78 34.42
N THR A 502 10.36 -8.59 33.91
CA THR A 502 11.81 -8.44 34.15
C THR A 502 12.34 -7.15 33.54
N GLU A 503 11.99 -6.84 32.28
CA GLU A 503 12.40 -5.59 31.61
C GLU A 503 11.86 -4.33 32.31
N LEU A 504 10.64 -4.41 32.86
CA LEU A 504 9.99 -3.30 33.57
C LEU A 504 10.46 -3.16 35.03
N GLY A 505 11.33 -4.05 35.52
CA GLY A 505 11.86 -3.99 36.89
C GLY A 505 10.82 -4.26 37.97
N VAL A 506 9.76 -5.01 37.65
CA VAL A 506 8.74 -5.44 38.62
C VAL A 506 9.29 -6.62 39.42
N HIS A 507 10.31 -6.37 40.24
CA HIS A 507 10.72 -7.30 41.29
C HIS A 507 9.88 -7.06 42.53
N GLU A 508 9.48 -8.15 43.21
CA GLU A 508 9.15 -8.11 44.63
C GLU A 508 10.25 -7.33 45.35
N SER A 509 9.82 -6.31 46.09
CA SER A 509 10.65 -5.27 46.67
C SER A 509 11.91 -5.81 47.35
N HIS A 510 13.08 -5.57 46.78
CA HIS A 510 14.29 -5.23 47.55
C HIS A 510 15.26 -4.36 46.73
N SER A 511 15.34 -3.10 47.15
CA SER A 511 16.37 -2.09 46.88
C SER A 511 16.41 -1.40 45.51
N PHE A 512 16.74 -0.11 45.59
CA PHE A 512 16.48 0.98 44.66
C PHE A 512 17.66 1.20 43.70
N SER A 513 17.41 1.44 42.42
CA SER A 513 18.28 2.29 41.59
C SER A 513 17.52 2.87 40.40
N SER A 514 17.70 4.17 40.22
CA SER A 514 16.96 5.04 39.31
C SER A 514 17.53 4.99 37.90
N THR A 515 16.70 4.72 36.89
CA THR A 515 16.60 5.50 35.61
C THR A 515 15.60 4.86 34.64
N SER A 516 14.40 5.44 34.51
CA SER A 516 13.77 5.73 33.21
C SER A 516 12.44 6.44 33.41
N ARG A 517 12.32 7.66 32.85
CA ARG A 517 11.36 8.68 33.30
C ARG A 517 10.15 8.91 32.38
N MET A 518 9.69 7.90 31.61
CA MET A 518 8.52 8.10 30.73
C MET A 518 7.40 7.05 30.80
N ILE A 519 7.52 5.98 31.62
CA ILE A 519 6.45 4.97 31.80
C ILE A 519 5.67 5.15 33.12
N ASN A 520 6.00 6.16 33.92
CA ASN A 520 5.47 6.31 35.28
C ASN A 520 4.10 7.00 35.40
N MET A 521 3.49 7.49 34.32
CA MET A 521 2.16 8.14 34.42
C MET A 521 0.97 7.18 34.43
N TRP A 522 1.10 5.98 33.82
CA TRP A 522 0.01 5.00 33.81
C TRP A 522 0.01 4.07 35.05
N HIS A 523 1.19 3.76 35.59
CA HIS A 523 1.34 2.84 36.72
C HIS A 523 1.01 3.46 38.10
N GLN A 524 1.19 4.78 38.29
CA GLN A 524 0.95 5.40 39.60
C GLN A 524 -0.51 5.46 40.03
N SER A 525 -1.49 5.28 39.13
CA SER A 525 -2.92 5.37 39.49
C SER A 525 -3.57 4.04 39.89
N LYS A 526 -2.99 2.88 39.53
CA LYS A 526 -3.56 1.55 39.86
C LYS A 526 -2.84 0.78 40.97
N LEU A 527 -1.58 1.09 41.25
CA LEU A 527 -0.77 0.35 42.23
C LEU A 527 -0.97 0.78 43.69
N GLN A 528 -1.89 1.71 43.99
CA GLN A 528 -2.21 2.04 45.38
C GLN A 528 -3.17 1.05 46.07
N ASN A 529 -3.74 0.04 45.38
CA ASN A 529 -4.66 -0.92 45.99
C ASN A 529 -4.65 -2.31 45.32
N SER A 530 -3.64 -3.15 45.55
CA SER A 530 -3.80 -4.62 45.75
C SER A 530 -2.45 -5.32 45.90
N ALA A 531 -2.28 -6.07 46.99
CA ALA A 531 -1.19 -7.01 47.20
C ALA A 531 -1.41 -8.31 46.38
N THR A 532 -1.38 -8.21 45.05
CA THR A 532 -1.50 -9.36 44.13
C THR A 532 -0.24 -9.48 43.31
N SER A 533 0.25 -10.71 43.13
CA SER A 533 1.40 -11.01 42.27
C SER A 533 1.12 -10.56 40.83
N PRO A 534 2.10 -10.08 40.06
CA PRO A 534 1.93 -9.76 38.64
C PRO A 534 1.34 -10.92 37.82
N ARG A 535 1.67 -12.18 38.17
CA ARG A 535 1.08 -13.35 37.51
C ARG A 535 -0.42 -13.50 37.80
N ASP A 536 -0.89 -13.05 38.97
CA ASP A 536 -2.32 -13.04 39.31
C ASP A 536 -3.11 -12.08 38.41
N GLU A 537 -2.49 -11.05 37.83
CA GLU A 537 -3.15 -10.18 36.85
C GLU A 537 -3.34 -10.86 35.49
N LEU A 538 -2.32 -11.58 35.01
CA LEU A 538 -2.43 -12.36 33.79
C LEU A 538 -3.43 -13.51 33.98
N ASP A 539 -3.41 -14.19 35.12
CA ASP A 539 -4.37 -15.25 35.43
C ASP A 539 -5.80 -14.71 35.48
N ARG A 540 -6.03 -13.57 36.16
CA ARG A 540 -7.33 -12.87 36.13
C ARG A 540 -7.77 -12.51 34.71
N TYR A 541 -6.85 -12.05 33.86
CA TYR A 541 -7.16 -11.73 32.46
C TYR A 541 -7.55 -12.98 31.65
N LEU A 542 -6.82 -14.08 31.84
CA LEU A 542 -7.03 -15.37 31.17
C LEU A 542 -8.23 -16.16 31.72
N GLY A 543 -8.94 -15.64 32.73
CA GLY A 543 -10.08 -16.31 33.36
C GLY A 543 -9.71 -17.27 34.50
N GLY A 544 -8.42 -17.34 34.86
CA GLY A 544 -7.90 -18.02 36.05
C GLY A 544 -8.09 -17.20 37.32
N GLY A 545 -9.34 -16.92 37.68
CA GLY A 545 -9.70 -16.44 39.01
C GLY A 545 -10.65 -17.45 39.63
N GLY A 546 -10.09 -18.56 40.15
CA GLY A 546 -10.89 -19.53 40.88
C GLY A 546 -11.44 -18.94 42.16
N HIS A 547 -12.75 -19.04 42.32
CA HIS A 547 -13.33 -19.56 43.55
C HIS A 547 -14.16 -20.78 43.22
#